data_AF-A0A7X6Y8A4-F1
#
_entry.id   AF-A0A7X6Y8A4-F1
#
_cell.length_a   1.000
_cell.length_b   1.000
_cell.length_c   1.000
_cell.angle_alpha   90.00
_cell.angle_beta   90.00
_cell.angle_gamma   90.00
#
_symmetry.space_group_name_H-M   'P 1'
#
loop_
_entity.id
_entity.type
_entity.pdbx_description
1 polymer ?
#
loop_
_entity_poly.entity_id
_entity_poly.type
_entity_poly.pdbx_seq_one_letter_code
_entity_poly.pdbx_strand_id
1 'polypeptide(L)'
;WFVPMANPDGVTLQQKGLSEFPEEAHADLIKMNNGSKDFTRWKANAKGVDLNRNYPVIYWELVRNDPGKPYFQNFKGDYPLQAKEAVVTAKFTQAIDPQVLVTYHSSGNVIYWWYYHSQPELVERDKRMARKIAEYTGYGLMPKEEFLGSGSYRDWYHQNTGNRGFTIELGNYIPAGHVPVSEFPSIWERNKLIGLYVAKEGYNLYRDKYLTAVAIPSVYEMEVNGEKTAVPSYNIEGYNYINLRDLAVLFRDTETPFDVEWDAGEQVVNIVPERRYTLASRGALVNERAKAVKVALTIKYNGEQVAVSAYTVNGATYYKLRDIASLLGITID
;
A
#
# COMPACT_ATOMS: atom_id res chain seq x y z
N TRP A 1 -6.68 1.48 4.45
CA TRP A 1 -7.05 2.63 5.29
C TRP A 1 -8.10 3.47 4.58
N PHE A 2 -8.97 4.13 5.33
CA PHE A 2 -10.04 4.97 4.77
C PHE A 2 -10.23 6.21 5.65
N VAL A 3 -10.19 7.39 5.03
CA VAL A 3 -10.54 8.66 5.67
C VAL A 3 -11.89 9.08 5.10
N PRO A 4 -12.99 8.98 5.87
CA PRO A 4 -14.35 9.17 5.33
C PRO A 4 -14.62 10.61 4.89
N MET A 5 -13.97 11.59 5.52
CA MET A 5 -14.18 13.00 5.26
C MET A 5 -12.93 13.80 5.63
N ALA A 6 -12.37 14.52 4.65
CA ALA A 6 -11.22 15.40 4.87
C ALA A 6 -11.63 16.85 5.20
N ASN A 7 -12.87 17.25 4.88
CA ASN A 7 -13.37 18.62 5.03
C ASN A 7 -14.73 18.66 5.75
N PRO A 8 -14.82 18.20 7.02
CA PRO A 8 -16.11 18.05 7.70
C PRO A 8 -16.83 19.38 7.93
N ASP A 9 -16.10 20.46 8.20
CA ASP A 9 -16.64 21.80 8.41
C ASP A 9 -17.13 22.42 7.08
N GLY A 10 -16.34 22.36 6.01
CA GLY A 10 -16.77 22.83 4.69
C GLY A 10 -18.01 22.10 4.17
N VAL A 11 -18.11 20.79 4.39
CA VAL A 11 -19.32 20.00 4.06
C VAL A 11 -20.51 20.41 4.91
N THR A 12 -20.32 20.59 6.22
CA THR A 12 -21.39 21.04 7.12
C THR A 12 -21.92 22.40 6.70
N LEU A 13 -21.03 23.35 6.37
CA LEU A 13 -21.40 24.69 5.93
C LEU A 13 -22.20 24.65 4.63
N GLN A 14 -21.77 23.85 3.64
CA GLN A 14 -22.47 23.73 2.37
C GLN A 14 -23.88 23.13 2.54
N GLN A 15 -24.04 22.11 3.39
CA GLN A 15 -25.30 21.36 3.53
C GLN A 15 -26.30 22.03 4.47
N LYS A 16 -25.82 22.67 5.54
CA LYS A 16 -26.66 23.18 6.63
C LYS A 16 -26.59 24.70 6.80
N GLY A 17 -25.62 25.36 6.17
CA GLY A 17 -25.45 26.80 6.25
C GLY A 17 -24.96 27.27 7.62
N LEU A 18 -25.24 28.53 7.94
CA LEU A 18 -24.69 29.25 9.10
C LEU A 18 -25.19 28.73 10.45
N SER A 19 -26.35 28.07 10.51
CA SER A 19 -26.98 27.67 11.79
C SER A 19 -26.16 26.65 12.59
N GLU A 20 -25.20 25.98 11.95
CA GLU A 20 -24.31 24.99 12.60
C GLU A 20 -22.95 25.58 12.98
N PHE A 21 -22.76 26.89 12.75
CA PHE A 21 -21.54 27.61 13.05
C PHE A 21 -21.82 28.67 14.12
N PRO A 22 -20.83 28.98 14.98
CA PRO A 22 -20.96 30.07 15.95
C PRO A 22 -21.29 31.41 15.27
N GLU A 23 -22.14 32.22 15.89
CA GLU A 23 -22.62 33.49 15.34
C GLU A 23 -21.46 34.44 14.97
N GLU A 24 -20.40 34.43 15.76
CA GLU A 24 -19.19 35.23 15.52
C GLU A 24 -18.48 34.89 14.20
N ALA A 25 -18.68 33.67 13.66
CA ALA A 25 -18.08 33.25 12.38
C ALA A 25 -18.93 33.67 11.17
N HIS A 26 -20.20 34.04 11.35
CA HIS A 26 -21.14 34.22 10.24
C HIS A 26 -20.72 35.35 9.30
N ALA A 27 -20.27 36.47 9.84
CA ALA A 27 -19.86 37.63 9.04
C ALA A 27 -18.68 37.28 8.12
N ASP A 28 -17.69 36.54 8.63
CA ASP A 28 -16.53 36.11 7.86
C ASP A 28 -16.88 35.05 6.81
N LEU A 29 -17.74 34.08 7.14
CA LEU A 29 -18.23 33.07 6.20
C LEU A 29 -18.99 33.71 5.02
N ILE A 30 -19.89 34.66 5.32
CA ILE A 30 -20.61 35.42 4.29
C ILE A 30 -19.64 36.23 3.43
N LYS A 31 -18.66 36.90 4.05
CA LYS A 31 -17.64 37.70 3.35
C LYS A 31 -16.80 36.83 2.41
N MET A 32 -16.34 35.66 2.86
CA MET A 32 -15.60 34.69 2.05
C MET A 32 -16.44 34.11 0.91
N ASN A 33 -17.78 34.15 1.04
CA ASN A 33 -18.75 33.73 0.02
C ASN A 33 -19.27 34.91 -0.84
N ASN A 34 -18.52 36.01 -0.96
CA ASN A 34 -18.90 37.22 -1.71
C ASN A 34 -20.23 37.86 -1.25
N GLY A 35 -20.53 37.84 0.04
CA GLY A 35 -21.78 38.37 0.58
C GLY A 35 -22.96 37.42 0.45
N SER A 36 -22.81 36.26 -0.19
CA SER A 36 -23.88 35.27 -0.33
C SER A 36 -24.11 34.50 0.98
N LYS A 37 -25.39 34.35 1.35
CA LYS A 37 -25.84 33.43 2.41
C LYS A 37 -26.17 32.02 1.88
N ASP A 38 -26.15 31.84 0.55
CA ASP A 38 -26.27 30.53 -0.08
C ASP A 38 -24.89 29.90 -0.23
N PHE A 39 -24.65 28.84 0.55
CA PHE A 39 -23.39 28.10 0.62
C PHE A 39 -23.36 26.87 -0.29
N THR A 40 -24.35 26.67 -1.16
CA THR A 40 -24.41 25.51 -2.08
C THR A 40 -23.13 25.36 -2.91
N ARG A 41 -22.48 26.48 -3.27
CA ARG A 41 -21.24 26.51 -4.06
C ARG A 41 -19.93 26.30 -3.28
N TRP A 42 -20.00 26.19 -1.95
CA TRP A 42 -18.84 26.23 -1.06
C TRP A 42 -17.96 24.97 -1.22
N LYS A 43 -16.64 25.15 -1.34
CA LYS A 43 -15.66 24.06 -1.56
C LYS A 43 -14.54 24.02 -0.52
N ALA A 44 -14.16 25.17 0.01
CA ALA A 44 -13.10 25.31 1.01
C ALA A 44 -13.49 24.72 2.38
N ASN A 45 -12.55 24.65 3.33
CA ASN A 45 -12.91 24.49 4.75
C ASN A 45 -13.58 25.76 5.30
N ALA A 46 -14.04 25.77 6.54
CA ALA A 46 -14.74 26.92 7.13
C ALA A 46 -13.81 28.13 7.38
N LYS A 47 -12.50 27.97 7.17
CA LYS A 47 -11.51 29.06 7.15
C LYS A 47 -11.21 29.57 5.75
N GLY A 48 -11.95 29.11 4.74
CA GLY A 48 -11.82 29.54 3.36
C GLY A 48 -10.55 29.05 2.66
N VAL A 49 -9.90 27.99 3.15
CA VAL A 49 -8.75 27.34 2.49
C VAL A 49 -9.22 26.14 1.67
N ASP A 50 -8.85 26.10 0.39
CA ASP A 50 -9.06 24.94 -0.48
C ASP A 50 -8.04 23.85 -0.14
N LEU A 51 -8.51 22.81 0.55
CA LEU A 51 -7.62 21.76 1.04
C LEU A 51 -6.84 21.08 -0.09
N ASN A 52 -7.43 20.92 -1.28
CA ASN A 52 -6.75 20.27 -2.41
C ASN A 52 -5.84 21.23 -3.20
N ARG A 53 -5.42 22.33 -2.56
CA ARG A 53 -4.38 23.25 -3.02
C ARG A 53 -3.36 23.57 -1.93
N ASN A 54 -3.54 23.02 -0.73
CA ASN A 54 -2.76 23.39 0.45
C ASN A 54 -1.56 22.47 0.71
N TYR A 55 -1.19 21.56 -0.21
CA TYR A 55 -0.07 20.61 0.00
C TYR A 55 1.23 21.07 -0.68
N PRO A 56 2.40 20.82 -0.06
CA PRO A 56 3.69 21.32 -0.55
C PRO A 56 4.18 20.48 -1.75
N VAL A 57 3.95 21.00 -2.95
CA VAL A 57 4.43 20.41 -4.21
C VAL A 57 5.44 21.34 -4.88
N ILE A 58 6.23 20.80 -5.81
CA ILE A 58 7.05 21.63 -6.68
C ILE A 58 6.16 22.64 -7.42
N TYR A 59 6.63 23.89 -7.47
CA TYR A 59 5.89 25.02 -8.03
C TYR A 59 4.57 25.37 -7.32
N TRP A 60 4.44 25.08 -6.02
CA TRP A 60 3.25 25.48 -5.24
C TRP A 60 2.92 26.98 -5.33
N GLU A 61 3.91 27.84 -5.51
CA GLU A 61 3.68 29.28 -5.72
C GLU A 61 3.02 29.63 -7.07
N LEU A 62 3.01 28.71 -8.03
CA LEU A 62 2.43 28.88 -9.36
C LEU A 62 1.01 28.33 -9.47
N VAL A 63 0.42 27.85 -8.36
CA VAL A 63 -0.97 27.37 -8.31
C VAL A 63 -1.91 28.43 -8.89
N ARG A 64 -2.56 28.06 -9.99
CA ARG A 64 -3.43 28.95 -10.77
C ARG A 64 -4.74 29.25 -10.03
N ASN A 65 -5.33 30.39 -10.38
CA ASN A 65 -6.65 30.83 -9.90
C ASN A 65 -6.77 31.02 -8.38
N ASP A 66 -5.65 31.23 -7.70
CA ASP A 66 -5.61 31.56 -6.28
C ASP A 66 -6.17 32.99 -6.04
N PRO A 67 -7.23 33.16 -5.23
CA PRO A 67 -7.75 34.48 -4.87
C PRO A 67 -6.82 35.29 -3.95
N GLY A 68 -5.76 34.67 -3.41
CA GLY A 68 -4.77 35.32 -2.54
C GLY A 68 -5.29 35.68 -1.13
N LYS A 69 -6.48 35.20 -0.76
CA LYS A 69 -7.11 35.38 0.55
C LYS A 69 -8.17 34.30 0.78
N PRO A 70 -8.58 34.04 2.04
CA PRO A 70 -9.67 33.14 2.37
C PRO A 70 -10.92 33.36 1.50
N TYR A 71 -11.43 32.29 0.91
CA TYR A 71 -12.49 32.35 -0.08
C TYR A 71 -13.27 31.03 -0.15
N PHE A 72 -14.47 31.05 -0.75
CA PHE A 72 -15.29 29.84 -0.85
C PHE A 72 -14.65 28.69 -1.67
N GLN A 73 -13.65 29.00 -2.50
CA GLN A 73 -12.87 28.02 -3.28
C GLN A 73 -11.47 28.56 -3.64
N ASN A 74 -10.58 27.68 -4.10
CA ASN A 74 -9.30 27.97 -4.71
C ASN A 74 -8.21 28.65 -3.87
N PHE A 75 -8.52 29.22 -2.70
CA PHE A 75 -7.47 29.80 -1.86
C PHE A 75 -6.49 28.72 -1.42
N LYS A 76 -5.24 28.81 -1.88
CA LYS A 76 -4.22 27.78 -1.61
C LYS A 76 -3.69 27.83 -0.18
N GLY A 77 -3.94 28.94 0.53
CA GLY A 77 -3.31 29.26 1.81
C GLY A 77 -2.16 30.26 1.63
N ASP A 78 -1.77 30.92 2.71
CA ASP A 78 -0.59 31.79 2.81
C ASP A 78 0.70 30.96 2.74
N TYR A 79 0.65 29.70 3.18
CA TYR A 79 1.74 28.73 3.08
C TYR A 79 1.19 27.29 2.99
N PRO A 80 1.95 26.32 2.46
CA PRO A 80 1.54 24.93 2.42
C PRO A 80 1.32 24.37 3.83
N LEU A 81 0.34 23.48 3.98
CA LEU A 81 -0.08 22.86 5.24
C LEU A 81 -0.51 23.87 6.32
N GLN A 82 -1.06 25.02 5.90
CA GLN A 82 -1.74 25.95 6.79
C GLN A 82 -3.03 25.35 7.38
N ALA A 83 -3.78 24.59 6.59
CA ALA A 83 -5.02 23.97 7.04
C ALA A 83 -4.74 22.77 7.95
N LYS A 84 -5.42 22.71 9.11
CA LYS A 84 -5.23 21.63 10.10
C LYS A 84 -5.59 20.27 9.51
N GLU A 85 -6.63 20.23 8.67
CA GLU A 85 -7.10 19.05 7.98
C GLU A 85 -6.01 18.49 7.03
N ALA A 86 -5.35 19.38 6.29
CA ALA A 86 -4.24 19.01 5.40
C ALA A 86 -3.03 18.51 6.19
N VAL A 87 -2.69 19.15 7.32
CA VAL A 87 -1.60 18.70 8.21
C VAL A 87 -1.86 17.28 8.73
N VAL A 88 -3.07 17.01 9.23
CA VAL A 88 -3.43 15.70 9.79
C VAL A 88 -3.41 14.63 8.70
N THR A 89 -3.96 14.94 7.53
CA THR A 89 -3.98 14.02 6.38
C THR A 89 -2.56 13.69 5.90
N ALA A 90 -1.68 14.69 5.81
CA ALA A 90 -0.27 14.50 5.45
C ALA A 90 0.46 13.61 6.47
N LYS A 91 0.33 13.91 7.78
CA LYS A 91 0.95 13.10 8.85
C LYS A 91 0.43 11.66 8.85
N PHE A 92 -0.87 11.48 8.70
CA PHE A 92 -1.48 10.16 8.60
C PHE A 92 -0.90 9.36 7.43
N THR A 93 -0.80 9.99 6.26
CA THR A 93 -0.25 9.35 5.05
C THR A 93 1.19 8.92 5.25
N GLN A 94 2.02 9.78 5.85
CA GLN A 94 3.43 9.47 6.15
C GLN A 94 3.57 8.34 7.17
N ALA A 95 2.71 8.30 8.19
CA ALA A 95 2.75 7.24 9.20
C ALA A 95 2.33 5.88 8.64
N ILE A 96 1.42 5.86 7.65
CA ILE A 96 0.92 4.63 7.04
C ILE A 96 1.81 4.12 5.90
N ASP A 97 2.51 5.00 5.16
CA ASP A 97 3.25 4.69 3.93
C ASP A 97 2.44 3.82 2.93
N PRO A 98 1.25 4.29 2.48
CA PRO A 98 0.45 3.52 1.55
C PRO A 98 1.15 3.40 0.20
N GLN A 99 0.99 2.24 -0.47
CA GLN A 99 1.59 1.99 -1.79
C GLN A 99 0.71 2.46 -2.95
N VAL A 100 -0.57 2.72 -2.70
CA VAL A 100 -1.53 3.27 -3.67
C VAL A 100 -2.46 4.25 -2.93
N LEU A 101 -2.70 5.41 -3.53
CA LEU A 101 -3.64 6.42 -3.05
C LEU A 101 -4.81 6.58 -4.02
N VAL A 102 -6.04 6.60 -3.50
CA VAL A 102 -7.22 7.09 -4.23
C VAL A 102 -7.86 8.19 -3.41
N THR A 103 -8.12 9.32 -4.07
CA THR A 103 -8.88 10.43 -3.51
C THR A 103 -10.14 10.65 -4.35
N TYR A 104 -11.29 10.67 -3.68
CA TYR A 104 -12.58 10.86 -4.33
C TYR A 104 -12.98 12.32 -4.30
N HIS A 105 -13.41 12.81 -5.44
CA HIS A 105 -13.90 14.16 -5.67
C HIS A 105 -15.20 14.10 -6.48
N SER A 106 -15.81 15.25 -6.74
CA SER A 106 -16.86 15.39 -7.73
C SER A 106 -16.67 16.73 -8.47
N SER A 107 -16.88 16.81 -9.79
CA SER A 107 -17.64 15.86 -10.62
C SER A 107 -17.11 15.74 -12.05
N GLY A 108 -17.60 14.74 -12.79
CA GLY A 108 -17.33 14.62 -14.22
C GLY A 108 -17.18 13.20 -14.76
N ASN A 109 -17.24 12.17 -13.91
CA ASN A 109 -17.01 10.78 -14.31
C ASN A 109 -15.62 10.60 -14.99
N VAL A 110 -14.59 11.22 -14.40
CA VAL A 110 -13.22 11.22 -14.92
C VAL A 110 -12.19 10.81 -13.87
N ILE A 111 -11.04 10.33 -14.34
CA ILE A 111 -9.92 9.90 -13.51
C ILE A 111 -8.69 10.72 -13.89
N TYR A 112 -8.16 11.46 -12.92
CA TYR A 112 -6.84 12.07 -13.00
C TYR A 112 -5.81 11.08 -12.43
N TRP A 113 -4.84 10.72 -13.25
CA TRP A 113 -3.90 9.63 -12.96
C TRP A 113 -2.44 10.01 -13.17
N TRP A 114 -2.19 11.04 -13.97
CA TRP A 114 -0.84 11.41 -14.36
C TRP A 114 -0.25 12.38 -13.34
N TYR A 115 1.01 12.16 -13.00
CA TYR A 115 1.85 13.10 -12.27
C TYR A 115 3.11 13.41 -13.11
N TYR A 116 3.76 14.53 -12.80
CA TYR A 116 4.96 15.00 -13.49
C TYR A 116 6.17 14.08 -13.26
N HIS A 117 6.22 12.99 -14.02
CA HIS A 117 7.38 12.13 -14.19
C HIS A 117 7.72 12.07 -15.69
N SER A 118 8.97 12.35 -16.05
CA SER A 118 9.46 12.32 -17.44
C SER A 118 9.82 10.91 -17.92
N GLN A 119 9.97 9.96 -16.99
CA GLN A 119 10.30 8.56 -17.24
C GLN A 119 9.12 7.79 -17.87
N PRO A 120 9.21 7.33 -19.14
CA PRO A 120 8.12 6.64 -19.82
C PRO A 120 7.60 5.39 -19.10
N GLU A 121 8.49 4.68 -18.40
CA GLU A 121 8.18 3.48 -17.63
C GLU A 121 7.27 3.77 -16.43
N LEU A 122 7.49 4.90 -15.73
CA LEU A 122 6.63 5.33 -14.62
C LEU A 122 5.27 5.79 -15.13
N VAL A 123 5.26 6.50 -16.27
CA VAL A 123 4.01 6.93 -16.91
C VAL A 123 3.16 5.72 -17.31
N GLU A 124 3.75 4.71 -17.97
CA GLU A 124 2.99 3.53 -18.39
C GLU A 124 2.59 2.67 -17.18
N ARG A 125 3.43 2.61 -16.14
CA ARG A 125 3.12 1.96 -14.85
C ARG A 125 1.86 2.55 -14.21
N ASP A 126 1.72 3.87 -14.17
CA ASP A 126 0.58 4.56 -13.55
C ASP A 126 -0.66 4.44 -14.45
N LYS A 127 -0.45 4.59 -15.77
CA LYS A 127 -1.51 4.46 -16.78
C LYS A 127 -2.17 3.08 -16.79
N ARG A 128 -1.41 1.99 -16.59
CA ARG A 128 -1.98 0.63 -16.52
C ARG A 128 -2.97 0.49 -15.37
N MET A 129 -2.64 0.99 -14.19
CA MET A 129 -3.54 0.97 -13.04
C MET A 129 -4.74 1.90 -13.25
N ALA A 130 -4.52 3.09 -13.83
CA ALA A 130 -5.59 4.02 -14.19
C ALA A 130 -6.60 3.38 -15.16
N ARG A 131 -6.13 2.71 -16.21
CA ARG A 131 -6.99 1.96 -17.14
C ARG A 131 -7.81 0.91 -16.42
N LYS A 132 -7.23 0.21 -15.44
CA LYS A 132 -7.97 -0.78 -14.67
C LYS A 132 -9.06 -0.16 -13.81
N ILE A 133 -8.79 0.98 -13.18
CA ILE A 133 -9.81 1.76 -12.46
C ILE A 133 -10.90 2.20 -13.44
N ALA A 134 -10.54 2.70 -14.63
CA ALA A 134 -11.48 3.09 -15.67
C ALA A 134 -12.34 1.91 -16.18
N GLU A 135 -11.80 0.69 -16.26
CA GLU A 135 -12.57 -0.51 -16.60
C GLU A 135 -13.63 -0.83 -15.53
N TYR A 136 -13.29 -0.71 -14.25
CA TYR A 136 -14.24 -0.92 -13.16
C TYR A 136 -15.32 0.16 -13.11
N THR A 137 -14.93 1.42 -13.26
CA THR A 137 -15.86 2.55 -13.09
C THR A 137 -16.55 2.96 -14.39
N GLY A 138 -16.03 2.63 -15.56
CA GLY A 138 -16.44 3.20 -16.84
C GLY A 138 -16.14 4.71 -16.98
N TYR A 139 -15.22 5.26 -16.18
CA TYR A 139 -14.85 6.67 -16.22
C TYR A 139 -13.75 6.96 -17.25
N GLY A 140 -13.75 8.18 -17.79
CA GLY A 140 -12.74 8.63 -18.74
C GLY A 140 -11.40 8.93 -18.05
N LEU A 141 -10.29 8.57 -18.69
CA LEU A 141 -8.98 9.02 -18.23
C LEU A 141 -8.73 10.44 -18.73
N MET A 142 -8.39 11.35 -17.82
CA MET A 142 -7.96 12.69 -18.22
C MET A 142 -6.64 12.62 -19.01
N PRO A 143 -6.46 13.51 -20.00
CA PRO A 143 -5.17 13.65 -20.68
C PRO A 143 -4.08 14.04 -19.69
N LYS A 144 -2.82 13.90 -20.11
CA LYS A 144 -1.70 14.47 -19.34
C LYS A 144 -1.87 15.99 -19.30
N GLU A 145 -1.65 16.58 -18.13
CA GLU A 145 -1.81 18.01 -17.91
C GLU A 145 -0.48 18.75 -18.05
N GLU A 146 -0.52 20.05 -18.31
CA GLU A 146 0.65 20.90 -18.06
C GLU A 146 0.87 20.99 -16.55
N PHE A 147 2.06 20.61 -16.08
CA PHE A 147 2.34 20.66 -14.65
C PHE A 147 2.82 22.05 -14.23
N LEU A 148 1.96 22.80 -13.54
CA LEU A 148 2.25 24.17 -13.06
C LEU A 148 2.06 24.32 -11.55
N GLY A 149 2.26 23.25 -10.79
CA GLY A 149 2.01 23.22 -9.34
C GLY A 149 0.50 23.22 -9.04
N SER A 150 -0.02 22.09 -8.57
CA SER A 150 -1.45 21.96 -8.24
C SER A 150 -1.78 22.29 -6.79
N GLY A 151 -0.83 22.06 -5.88
CA GLY A 151 -1.06 22.04 -4.43
C GLY A 151 -1.94 20.88 -3.97
N SER A 152 -2.22 19.91 -4.84
CA SER A 152 -3.15 18.82 -4.55
C SER A 152 -2.53 17.74 -3.69
N TYR A 153 -3.38 17.08 -2.90
CA TYR A 153 -2.98 15.98 -2.04
C TYR A 153 -2.38 14.81 -2.84
N ARG A 154 -2.98 14.50 -4.00
CA ARG A 154 -2.55 13.41 -4.89
C ARG A 154 -1.18 13.67 -5.50
N ASP A 155 -0.87 14.91 -5.85
CA ASP A 155 0.43 15.29 -6.40
C ASP A 155 1.51 15.32 -5.31
N TRP A 156 1.19 15.85 -4.13
CA TRP A 156 2.06 15.77 -2.96
C TRP A 156 2.41 14.33 -2.61
N TYR A 157 1.42 13.43 -2.61
CA TYR A 157 1.65 12.02 -2.36
C TYR A 157 2.60 11.40 -3.40
N HIS A 158 2.36 11.60 -4.70
CA HIS A 158 3.26 11.11 -5.74
C HIS A 158 4.68 11.63 -5.55
N GLN A 159 4.83 12.94 -5.33
CA GLN A 159 6.14 13.59 -5.15
C GLN A 159 6.93 12.97 -4.00
N ASN A 160 6.29 12.77 -2.85
CA ASN A 160 6.98 12.38 -1.62
C ASN A 160 7.21 10.86 -1.51
N THR A 161 6.46 10.04 -2.24
CA THR A 161 6.52 8.58 -2.11
C THR A 161 7.03 7.88 -3.37
N GLY A 162 6.91 8.50 -4.54
CA GLY A 162 7.12 7.84 -5.84
C GLY A 162 6.04 6.80 -6.19
N ASN A 163 5.01 6.65 -5.35
CA ASN A 163 3.92 5.70 -5.51
C ASN A 163 2.76 6.29 -6.32
N ARG A 164 1.77 5.45 -6.65
CA ARG A 164 0.65 5.76 -7.56
C ARG A 164 -0.53 6.38 -6.83
N GLY A 165 -0.99 7.54 -7.28
CA GLY A 165 -2.15 8.25 -6.75
C GLY A 165 -3.19 8.58 -7.82
N PHE A 166 -4.47 8.48 -7.48
CA PHE A 166 -5.56 8.77 -8.43
C PHE A 166 -6.60 9.70 -7.81
N THR A 167 -7.08 10.67 -8.58
CA THR A 167 -8.31 11.40 -8.25
C THR A 167 -9.42 10.85 -9.12
N ILE A 168 -10.49 10.42 -8.49
CA ILE A 168 -11.69 9.94 -9.16
C ILE A 168 -12.78 10.99 -8.95
N GLU A 169 -13.17 11.68 -10.02
CA GLU A 169 -14.28 12.63 -10.03
C GLU A 169 -15.60 11.89 -10.29
N LEU A 170 -16.46 11.85 -9.27
CA LEU A 170 -17.71 11.09 -9.26
C LEU A 170 -18.86 11.87 -9.88
N GLY A 171 -19.81 11.15 -10.48
CA GLY A 171 -21.07 11.70 -10.96
C GLY A 171 -20.94 12.58 -12.20
N ASN A 172 -22.08 12.97 -12.76
CA ASN A 172 -22.11 13.85 -13.92
C ASN A 172 -21.52 15.22 -13.61
N TYR A 173 -20.89 15.84 -14.60
CA TYR A 173 -20.25 17.14 -14.42
C TYR A 173 -21.26 18.22 -14.02
N ILE A 174 -20.96 18.92 -12.94
CA ILE A 174 -21.70 20.06 -12.40
C ILE A 174 -20.72 21.21 -12.17
N PRO A 175 -20.89 22.37 -12.83
CA PRO A 175 -19.98 23.51 -12.69
C PRO A 175 -19.88 24.08 -11.28
N ALA A 176 -21.00 24.12 -10.54
CA ALA A 176 -21.09 24.63 -9.18
C ALA A 176 -22.17 23.88 -8.39
N GLY A 177 -21.87 23.55 -7.13
CA GLY A 177 -22.77 22.79 -6.27
C GLY A 177 -22.31 21.35 -6.05
N HIS A 178 -23.25 20.51 -5.61
CA HIS A 178 -23.04 19.09 -5.34
C HIS A 178 -23.71 18.21 -6.39
N VAL A 179 -23.19 17.00 -6.54
CA VAL A 179 -23.83 15.93 -7.31
C VAL A 179 -25.14 15.51 -6.61
N PRO A 180 -26.27 15.41 -7.32
CA PRO A 180 -27.53 14.97 -6.75
C PRO A 180 -27.40 13.61 -6.07
N VAL A 181 -28.01 13.47 -4.88
CA VAL A 181 -28.03 12.19 -4.13
C VAL A 181 -28.70 11.07 -4.93
N SER A 182 -29.58 11.40 -5.88
CA SER A 182 -30.18 10.44 -6.81
C SER A 182 -29.17 9.72 -7.71
N GLU A 183 -27.97 10.28 -7.92
CA GLU A 183 -26.89 9.58 -8.65
C GLU A 183 -26.16 8.53 -7.80
N PHE A 184 -26.32 8.56 -6.46
CA PHE A 184 -25.56 7.70 -5.55
C PHE A 184 -25.65 6.20 -5.88
N PRO A 185 -26.83 5.60 -6.20
CA PRO A 185 -26.89 4.18 -6.55
C PRO A 185 -26.00 3.82 -7.75
N SER A 186 -25.97 4.66 -8.78
CA SER A 186 -25.13 4.46 -9.96
C SER A 186 -23.65 4.66 -9.64
N ILE A 187 -23.32 5.71 -8.89
CA ILE A 187 -21.95 5.99 -8.44
C ILE A 187 -21.41 4.83 -7.60
N TRP A 188 -22.21 4.33 -6.66
CA TRP A 188 -21.85 3.21 -5.79
C TRP A 188 -21.59 1.95 -6.61
N GLU A 189 -22.49 1.59 -7.52
CA GLU A 189 -22.33 0.39 -8.35
C GLU A 189 -21.02 0.41 -9.15
N ARG A 190 -20.67 1.56 -9.71
CA ARG A 190 -19.45 1.77 -10.50
C ARG A 190 -18.17 1.76 -9.65
N ASN A 191 -18.24 2.04 -8.34
CA ASN A 191 -17.05 2.27 -7.51
C ASN A 191 -16.84 1.24 -6.38
N LYS A 192 -17.86 0.45 -6.00
CA LYS A 192 -17.81 -0.46 -4.83
C LYS A 192 -16.64 -1.45 -4.83
N LEU A 193 -16.10 -1.80 -6.00
CA LEU A 193 -14.96 -2.72 -6.13
C LEU A 193 -13.59 -2.03 -6.13
N ILE A 194 -13.52 -0.71 -6.26
CA ILE A 194 -12.25 0.04 -6.34
C ILE A 194 -11.44 -0.12 -5.06
N GLY A 195 -12.09 -0.04 -3.89
CA GLY A 195 -11.41 -0.23 -2.60
C GLY A 195 -10.72 -1.60 -2.50
N LEU A 196 -11.37 -2.67 -2.94
CA LEU A 196 -10.82 -4.02 -2.95
C LEU A 196 -9.68 -4.17 -3.96
N TYR A 197 -9.86 -3.62 -5.17
CA TYR A 197 -8.83 -3.61 -6.20
C TYR A 197 -7.55 -2.92 -5.71
N VAL A 198 -7.69 -1.70 -5.18
CA VAL A 198 -6.57 -0.90 -4.68
C VAL A 198 -5.91 -1.54 -3.46
N ALA A 199 -6.67 -2.17 -2.57
CA ALA A 199 -6.09 -2.92 -1.45
C ALA A 199 -5.23 -4.10 -1.92
N LYS A 200 -5.71 -4.86 -2.91
CA LYS A 200 -4.96 -5.99 -3.50
C LYS A 200 -3.67 -5.50 -4.17
N GLU A 201 -3.76 -4.46 -5.00
CA GLU A 201 -2.59 -3.90 -5.67
C GLU A 201 -1.60 -3.29 -4.68
N GLY A 202 -2.11 -2.56 -3.68
CA GLY A 202 -1.29 -2.01 -2.60
C GLY A 202 -0.53 -3.09 -1.83
N TYR A 203 -1.17 -4.21 -1.52
CA TYR A 203 -0.51 -5.36 -0.90
C TYR A 203 0.55 -5.99 -1.80
N ASN A 204 0.27 -6.17 -3.09
CA ASN A 204 1.26 -6.71 -4.02
C ASN A 204 2.51 -5.83 -4.11
N LEU A 205 2.32 -4.50 -4.18
CA LEU A 205 3.41 -3.53 -4.18
C LEU A 205 4.19 -3.54 -2.86
N TYR A 206 3.48 -3.58 -1.73
CA TYR A 206 4.09 -3.68 -0.41
C TYR A 206 4.93 -4.95 -0.29
N ARG A 207 4.36 -6.10 -0.68
CA ARG A 207 5.04 -7.39 -0.68
C ARG A 207 6.29 -7.34 -1.55
N ASP A 208 6.17 -6.83 -2.77
CA ASP A 208 7.29 -6.76 -3.69
C ASP A 208 8.39 -5.81 -3.20
N LYS A 209 8.03 -4.71 -2.52
CA LYS A 209 8.97 -3.74 -1.97
C LYS A 209 9.67 -4.22 -0.69
N TYR A 210 8.94 -4.88 0.21
CA TYR A 210 9.39 -5.12 1.59
C TYR A 210 9.49 -6.58 1.99
N LEU A 211 8.82 -7.48 1.27
CA LEU A 211 8.76 -8.90 1.60
C LEU A 211 9.43 -9.77 0.54
N THR A 212 10.13 -9.21 -0.43
CA THR A 212 10.80 -10.03 -1.46
C THR A 212 12.28 -9.79 -1.52
N ALA A 213 13.01 -10.88 -1.77
CA ALA A 213 14.45 -10.91 -1.89
C ALA A 213 14.85 -11.76 -3.10
N VAL A 214 16.13 -11.70 -3.47
CA VAL A 214 16.68 -12.59 -4.50
C VAL A 214 17.19 -13.85 -3.83
N ALA A 215 16.69 -15.00 -4.27
CA ALA A 215 17.19 -16.31 -3.91
C ALA A 215 18.28 -16.71 -4.89
N ILE A 216 19.52 -16.77 -4.43
CA ILE A 216 20.67 -17.20 -5.23
C ILE A 216 20.91 -18.68 -4.94
N PRO A 217 20.85 -19.58 -5.94
CA PRO A 217 21.15 -20.98 -5.74
C PRO A 217 22.49 -21.16 -5.04
N SER A 218 22.52 -22.01 -4.04
CA SER A 218 23.71 -22.35 -3.29
C SER A 218 23.70 -23.84 -2.94
N VAL A 219 24.87 -24.34 -2.61
CA VAL A 219 25.04 -25.67 -2.04
C VAL A 219 25.72 -25.46 -0.70
N TYR A 220 25.07 -25.92 0.36
CA TYR A 220 25.70 -25.95 1.67
C TYR A 220 26.27 -27.36 1.87
N GLU A 221 27.58 -27.45 2.09
CA GLU A 221 28.23 -28.71 2.43
C GLU A 221 28.06 -28.97 3.93
N MET A 222 27.37 -30.05 4.27
CA MET A 222 27.18 -30.50 5.64
C MET A 222 27.96 -31.78 5.89
N GLU A 223 28.67 -31.88 7.00
CA GLU A 223 29.21 -33.15 7.45
C GLU A 223 28.17 -33.88 8.31
N VAL A 224 27.80 -35.09 7.90
CA VAL A 224 26.82 -35.93 8.60
C VAL A 224 27.40 -37.32 8.72
N ASN A 225 27.53 -37.84 9.94
CA ASN A 225 28.23 -39.10 10.25
C ASN A 225 29.67 -39.17 9.67
N GLY A 226 30.37 -38.04 9.61
CA GLY A 226 31.73 -37.96 9.05
C GLY A 226 31.80 -37.90 7.52
N GLU A 227 30.65 -37.91 6.82
CA GLU A 227 30.58 -37.78 5.37
C GLU A 227 30.11 -36.38 4.96
N LYS A 228 30.87 -35.74 4.07
CA LYS A 228 30.47 -34.45 3.48
C LYS A 228 29.38 -34.66 2.45
N THR A 229 28.24 -34.04 2.69
CA THR A 229 27.07 -34.09 1.84
C THR A 229 26.66 -32.69 1.38
N ALA A 230 26.60 -32.50 0.07
CA ALA A 230 26.06 -31.30 -0.55
C ALA A 230 24.54 -31.23 -0.33
N VAL A 231 24.04 -30.10 0.16
CA VAL A 231 22.60 -29.88 0.38
C VAL A 231 22.10 -28.70 -0.46
N PRO A 232 21.07 -28.91 -1.31
CA PRO A 232 20.46 -27.82 -2.07
C PRO A 232 19.97 -26.71 -1.12
N SER A 233 20.37 -25.47 -1.41
CA SER A 233 20.00 -24.32 -0.60
C SER A 233 19.87 -23.06 -1.44
N TYR A 234 19.37 -22.00 -0.83
CA TYR A 234 19.43 -20.65 -1.39
C TYR A 234 20.19 -19.73 -0.44
N ASN A 235 21.11 -18.95 -0.99
CA ASN A 235 21.59 -17.76 -0.31
C ASN A 235 20.58 -16.63 -0.51
N ILE A 236 20.00 -16.14 0.58
CA ILE A 236 19.04 -15.02 0.59
C ILE A 236 19.57 -14.03 1.62
N GLU A 237 19.89 -12.81 1.18
CA GLU A 237 20.42 -11.74 2.04
C GLU A 237 21.65 -12.17 2.88
N GLY A 238 22.52 -13.01 2.31
CA GLY A 238 23.75 -13.45 2.96
C GLY A 238 23.63 -14.68 3.87
N TYR A 239 22.43 -15.24 4.03
CA TYR A 239 22.21 -16.46 4.82
C TYR A 239 21.77 -17.64 3.94
N ASN A 240 22.12 -18.87 4.35
CA ASN A 240 21.66 -20.09 3.68
C ASN A 240 20.27 -20.49 4.20
N TYR A 241 19.37 -20.75 3.26
CA TYR A 241 18.01 -21.23 3.48
C TYR A 241 17.86 -22.61 2.84
N ILE A 242 17.33 -23.55 3.61
CA ILE A 242 17.25 -24.98 3.25
C ILE A 242 15.81 -25.48 3.33
N ASN A 243 15.45 -26.45 2.49
CA ASN A 243 14.18 -27.14 2.64
C ASN A 243 14.24 -28.08 3.85
N LEU A 244 13.29 -27.95 4.78
CA LEU A 244 13.30 -28.73 6.02
C LEU A 244 13.18 -30.24 5.79
N ARG A 245 12.47 -30.66 4.73
CA ARG A 245 12.33 -32.08 4.36
C ARG A 245 13.64 -32.64 3.81
N ASP A 246 14.41 -31.84 3.08
CA ASP A 246 15.73 -32.28 2.59
C ASP A 246 16.71 -32.50 3.74
N LEU A 247 16.62 -31.65 4.78
CA LEU A 247 17.37 -31.84 6.01
C LEU A 247 16.91 -33.10 6.76
N ALA A 248 15.61 -33.36 6.84
CA ALA A 248 15.07 -34.56 7.49
C ALA A 248 15.50 -35.86 6.77
N VAL A 249 15.57 -35.86 5.43
CA VAL A 249 16.12 -36.98 4.65
C VAL A 249 17.60 -37.19 4.99
N LEU A 250 18.38 -36.12 5.10
CA LEU A 250 19.81 -36.20 5.39
C LEU A 250 20.10 -36.80 6.78
N PHE A 251 19.27 -36.47 7.78
CA PHE A 251 19.45 -36.94 9.16
C PHE A 251 18.77 -38.29 9.46
N ARG A 252 18.07 -38.88 8.49
CA ARG A 252 17.19 -40.05 8.72
C ARG A 252 17.88 -41.28 9.31
N ASP A 253 19.15 -41.50 8.95
CA ASP A 253 19.96 -42.66 9.34
C ASP A 253 21.09 -42.26 10.32
N THR A 254 20.93 -41.10 10.97
CA THR A 254 21.84 -40.61 12.03
C THR A 254 21.32 -40.99 13.42
N GLU A 255 22.08 -40.65 14.46
CA GLU A 255 21.64 -40.79 15.85
C GLU A 255 20.55 -39.77 16.24
N THR A 256 20.39 -38.69 15.47
CA THR A 256 19.43 -37.60 15.72
C THR A 256 18.43 -37.43 14.57
N PRO A 257 17.66 -38.47 14.20
CA PRO A 257 16.66 -38.36 13.15
C PRO A 257 15.49 -37.47 13.62
N PHE A 258 14.82 -36.83 12.66
CA PHE A 258 13.57 -36.14 12.91
C PHE A 258 12.63 -36.24 11.70
N ASP A 259 11.34 -36.16 11.96
CA ASP A 259 10.29 -36.14 10.95
C ASP A 259 9.68 -34.73 10.81
N VAL A 260 9.02 -34.45 9.69
CA VAL A 260 8.43 -33.16 9.37
C VAL A 260 6.97 -33.37 8.99
N GLU A 261 6.08 -32.95 9.87
CA GLU A 261 4.64 -33.13 9.74
C GLU A 261 3.92 -31.79 9.58
N TRP A 262 2.70 -31.83 9.04
CA TRP A 262 1.80 -30.68 9.02
C TRP A 262 0.74 -30.86 10.10
N ASP A 263 0.72 -29.97 11.08
CA ASP A 263 -0.35 -29.90 12.07
C ASP A 263 -1.50 -29.08 11.48
N ALA A 264 -2.55 -29.76 11.00
CA ALA A 264 -3.70 -29.10 10.38
C ALA A 264 -4.55 -28.31 11.37
N GLY A 265 -4.50 -28.63 12.67
CA GLY A 265 -5.25 -27.92 13.71
C GLY A 265 -4.64 -26.57 14.03
N GLU A 266 -3.31 -26.52 14.12
CA GLU A 266 -2.56 -25.29 14.37
C GLU A 266 -2.07 -24.57 13.10
N GLN A 267 -2.23 -25.19 11.93
CA GLN A 267 -1.72 -24.72 10.63
C GLN A 267 -0.22 -24.42 10.67
N VAL A 268 0.55 -25.31 11.30
CA VAL A 268 1.99 -25.14 11.53
C VAL A 268 2.76 -26.39 11.10
N VAL A 269 3.99 -26.20 10.62
CA VAL A 269 4.92 -27.31 10.39
C VAL A 269 5.44 -27.79 11.74
N ASN A 270 5.32 -29.09 12.00
CA ASN A 270 5.75 -29.74 13.23
C ASN A 270 7.00 -30.58 12.98
N ILE A 271 8.07 -30.30 13.72
CA ILE A 271 9.27 -31.13 13.77
C ILE A 271 9.07 -32.16 14.87
N VAL A 272 9.22 -33.44 14.52
CA VAL A 272 9.09 -34.57 15.46
C VAL A 272 10.47 -35.21 15.66
N PRO A 273 11.20 -34.88 16.75
CA PRO A 273 12.48 -35.50 17.05
C PRO A 273 12.37 -37.02 17.22
N GLU A 274 13.49 -37.72 17.04
CA GLU A 274 13.64 -39.18 17.22
C GLU A 274 12.81 -40.04 16.25
N ARG A 275 12.04 -39.43 15.36
CA ARG A 275 11.28 -40.11 14.30
C ARG A 275 12.03 -40.02 12.98
N ARG A 276 12.16 -41.14 12.27
CA ARG A 276 12.82 -41.15 10.95
C ARG A 276 11.90 -40.60 9.87
N TYR A 277 12.43 -39.71 9.03
CA TYR A 277 11.70 -39.20 7.87
C TYR A 277 11.39 -40.32 6.86
N THR A 278 10.14 -40.35 6.39
CA THR A 278 9.59 -41.46 5.61
C THR A 278 10.04 -41.45 4.14
N LEU A 279 10.20 -40.27 3.53
CA LEU A 279 10.67 -40.16 2.14
C LEU A 279 12.19 -40.39 2.06
N ALA A 280 12.62 -41.04 0.97
CA ALA A 280 14.00 -41.44 0.78
C ALA A 280 14.84 -40.48 -0.09
N SER A 281 14.22 -39.51 -0.75
CA SER A 281 14.90 -38.64 -1.70
C SER A 281 14.76 -37.17 -1.33
N ARG A 282 15.86 -36.44 -1.50
CA ARG A 282 15.90 -34.98 -1.45
C ARG A 282 15.35 -34.38 -2.75
N GLY A 283 14.96 -33.10 -2.69
CA GLY A 283 14.70 -32.29 -3.88
C GLY A 283 15.91 -32.23 -4.81
N ALA A 284 15.65 -31.90 -6.09
CA ALA A 284 16.72 -31.67 -7.05
C ALA A 284 17.61 -30.49 -6.63
N LEU A 285 18.87 -30.52 -7.05
CA LEU A 285 19.75 -29.36 -6.92
C LEU A 285 19.09 -28.16 -7.60
N VAL A 286 19.09 -27.05 -6.88
CA VAL A 286 18.63 -25.77 -7.40
C VAL A 286 19.75 -25.15 -8.21
N ASN A 287 19.46 -24.71 -9.44
CA ASN A 287 20.42 -24.08 -10.35
C ASN A 287 19.98 -22.70 -10.87
N GLU A 288 18.78 -22.22 -10.51
CA GLU A 288 18.22 -20.97 -11.02
C GLU A 288 17.93 -19.93 -9.93
N ARG A 289 18.33 -18.69 -10.21
CA ARG A 289 17.94 -17.52 -9.39
C ARG A 289 16.43 -17.38 -9.41
N ALA A 290 15.86 -17.12 -8.23
CA ALA A 290 14.42 -17.01 -8.08
C ALA A 290 14.04 -15.86 -7.17
N LYS A 291 12.77 -15.45 -7.25
CA LYS A 291 12.17 -14.50 -6.31
C LYS A 291 11.83 -15.26 -5.02
N ALA A 292 12.38 -14.79 -3.91
CA ALA A 292 12.03 -15.26 -2.58
C ALA A 292 10.98 -14.33 -1.97
N VAL A 293 9.93 -14.89 -1.37
CA VAL A 293 8.92 -14.14 -0.61
C VAL A 293 9.05 -14.48 0.86
N LYS A 294 9.38 -13.49 1.69
CA LYS A 294 9.49 -13.65 3.14
C LYS A 294 8.14 -14.09 3.70
N VAL A 295 8.16 -15.11 4.53
CA VAL A 295 6.98 -15.63 5.22
C VAL A 295 7.24 -15.58 6.72
N ALA A 296 6.28 -15.00 7.45
CA ALA A 296 6.26 -15.11 8.90
C ALA A 296 5.77 -16.53 9.23
N LEU A 297 6.67 -17.36 9.74
CA LEU A 297 6.37 -18.73 10.12
C LEU A 297 6.81 -18.97 11.56
N THR A 298 5.98 -19.73 12.26
CA THR A 298 6.40 -20.51 13.40
C THR A 298 6.58 -21.96 12.95
N ILE A 299 7.42 -22.70 13.66
CA ILE A 299 7.46 -24.16 13.60
C ILE A 299 7.20 -24.72 14.98
N LYS A 300 6.51 -25.84 15.06
CA LYS A 300 6.27 -26.55 16.31
C LYS A 300 7.44 -27.49 16.58
N TYR A 301 8.03 -27.40 17.76
CA TYR A 301 9.13 -28.23 18.21
C TYR A 301 8.91 -28.55 19.70
N ASN A 302 8.89 -29.83 20.07
CA ASN A 302 8.56 -30.30 21.42
C ASN A 302 7.25 -29.71 22.01
N GLY A 303 6.25 -29.47 21.14
CA GLY A 303 4.96 -28.90 21.53
C GLY A 303 4.90 -27.38 21.62
N GLU A 304 6.04 -26.69 21.50
CA GLU A 304 6.11 -25.23 21.51
C GLU A 304 6.25 -24.66 20.10
N GLN A 305 5.61 -23.52 19.83
CA GLN A 305 5.79 -22.80 18.58
C GLN A 305 6.96 -21.82 18.66
N VAL A 306 7.94 -22.01 17.79
CA VAL A 306 9.15 -21.17 17.71
C VAL A 306 9.13 -20.39 16.41
N ALA A 307 9.35 -19.07 16.50
CA ALA A 307 9.48 -18.22 15.33
C ALA A 307 10.79 -18.52 14.57
N VAL A 308 10.69 -18.65 13.25
CA VAL A 308 11.85 -18.91 12.38
C VAL A 308 11.82 -18.03 11.16
N SER A 309 13.01 -17.72 10.62
CA SER A 309 13.13 -16.98 9.37
C SER A 309 12.94 -17.92 8.20
N ALA A 310 11.99 -17.61 7.30
CA ALA A 310 11.72 -18.44 6.14
C ALA A 310 11.31 -17.62 4.91
N TYR A 311 11.55 -18.20 3.74
CA TYR A 311 11.10 -17.68 2.45
C TYR A 311 10.41 -18.78 1.65
N THR A 312 9.36 -18.43 0.92
CA THR A 312 8.85 -19.27 -0.16
C THR A 312 9.59 -18.93 -1.45
N VAL A 313 10.12 -19.96 -2.11
CA VAL A 313 10.80 -19.88 -3.40
C VAL A 313 10.20 -20.94 -4.32
N ASN A 314 9.67 -20.55 -5.47
CA ASN A 314 9.03 -21.45 -6.44
C ASN A 314 7.97 -22.40 -5.82
N GLY A 315 7.21 -21.92 -4.83
CA GLY A 315 6.16 -22.69 -4.16
C GLY A 315 6.62 -23.61 -3.03
N ALA A 316 7.93 -23.71 -2.76
CA ALA A 316 8.48 -24.44 -1.62
C ALA A 316 8.99 -23.49 -0.52
N THR A 317 8.88 -23.89 0.74
CA THR A 317 9.36 -23.12 1.89
C THR A 317 10.79 -23.53 2.23
N TYR A 318 11.67 -22.54 2.33
CA TYR A 318 13.04 -22.68 2.78
C TYR A 318 13.24 -21.92 4.09
N TYR A 319 13.86 -22.57 5.06
CA TYR A 319 14.08 -22.06 6.41
C TYR A 319 15.54 -21.68 6.58
N LYS A 320 15.81 -20.61 7.32
CA LYS A 320 17.17 -20.18 7.61
C LYS A 320 17.87 -21.31 8.37
N LEU A 321 18.95 -21.82 7.78
CA LEU A 321 19.63 -23.01 8.28
C LEU A 321 20.09 -22.84 9.73
N ARG A 322 20.59 -21.65 10.10
CA ARG A 322 21.02 -21.34 11.47
C ARG A 322 19.88 -21.42 12.50
N ASP A 323 18.68 -20.98 12.13
CA ASP A 323 17.52 -21.01 13.04
C ASP A 323 17.11 -22.49 13.29
N ILE A 324 17.07 -23.30 12.24
CA ILE A 324 16.72 -24.73 12.32
C ILE A 324 17.79 -25.55 13.04
N ALA A 325 19.06 -25.34 12.71
CA ALA A 325 20.17 -26.07 13.32
C ALA A 325 20.25 -25.80 14.83
N SER A 326 20.04 -24.54 15.25
CA SER A 326 19.97 -24.20 16.67
C SER A 326 18.84 -24.95 17.40
N LEU A 327 17.70 -25.20 16.73
CA LEU A 327 16.58 -25.94 17.32
C LEU A 327 16.85 -27.44 17.41
N LEU A 328 17.54 -27.99 16.43
CA LEU A 328 17.87 -29.41 16.36
C LEU A 328 19.17 -29.77 17.11
N GLY A 329 19.88 -28.79 17.68
CA GLY A 329 21.17 -28.99 18.32
C GLY A 329 22.29 -29.35 17.32
N ILE A 330 22.15 -28.94 16.05
CA ILE A 330 23.14 -29.15 15.00
C ILE A 330 24.16 -28.01 15.03
N THR A 331 25.45 -28.33 15.06
CA THR A 331 26.52 -27.35 14.95
C THR A 331 26.68 -26.86 13.51
N ILE A 332 26.86 -25.54 13.33
CA ILE A 332 27.16 -24.91 12.04
C ILE A 332 28.48 -24.16 12.21
N ASP A 333 29.48 -24.58 11.43
CA ASP A 333 30.77 -23.90 11.32
C ASP A 333 30.76 -22.79 10.25
#